data_AF-Q6MU80-F1
#
_entry.id   AF-Q6MU80-F1
#
_cell.length_a   1.000
_cell.length_b   1.000
_cell.length_c   1.000
_cell.angle_alpha   90.00
_cell.angle_beta   90.00
_cell.angle_gamma   90.00
#
_symmetry.space_group_name_H-M   'P 1'
#
loop_
_entity.id
_entity.type
_entity.pdbx_description
1 polymer ?
#
loop_
_entity_poly.entity_id
_entity_poly.type
_entity_poly.pdbx_seq_one_letter_code
_entity_poly.pdbx_strand_id
1 'polypeptide(L)'
;MKKLLDFRKAKESNLHEFFSKFAKSILTFVALLPAAGLTIILGKIIGPLRLGQIKASAKVFNQIGGVIETVGWAAFSHMGLLFAVAIGGTWSKNRYGGSFAAAFAYFILLAVGSSMFITRTTEAGEIQFLNYILGRWEKHELFFSSQEGVMSIRYDAIGGIIMGFVGATIYNNVLQL
;
A
#
# COMPACT_ATOMS: atom_id res chain seq x y z
N MET A 1 33.26 10.84 -29.40
CA MET A 1 33.45 10.35 -28.01
C MET A 1 32.96 11.33 -26.94
N LYS A 2 33.34 12.63 -26.95
CA LYS A 2 32.86 13.63 -25.96
C LYS A 2 31.33 13.76 -25.85
N LYS A 3 30.63 13.83 -26.99
CA LYS A 3 29.14 13.86 -27.03
C LYS A 3 28.50 12.65 -26.34
N LEU A 4 29.03 11.44 -26.57
CA LEU A 4 28.54 10.20 -25.94
C LEU A 4 28.81 10.16 -24.43
N LEU A 5 29.96 10.69 -23.99
CA LEU A 5 30.27 10.84 -22.56
C LEU A 5 29.35 11.85 -21.87
N ASP A 6 29.05 12.99 -22.51
CA ASP A 6 28.10 13.97 -21.98
C ASP A 6 26.67 13.41 -21.91
N PHE A 7 26.21 12.68 -22.94
CA PHE A 7 24.90 12.01 -22.88
C PHE A 7 24.84 10.95 -21.78
N ARG A 8 25.93 10.18 -21.56
CA ARG A 8 25.97 9.19 -20.48
C ARG A 8 25.94 9.85 -19.10
N LYS A 9 26.68 10.95 -18.93
CA LYS A 9 26.75 11.72 -17.68
C LYS A 9 25.43 12.43 -17.36
N ALA A 10 24.75 12.98 -18.38
CA ALA A 10 23.42 13.59 -18.25
C ALA A 10 22.29 12.56 -18.00
N LYS A 11 22.42 11.35 -18.56
CA LYS A 11 21.49 10.24 -18.29
C LYS A 11 21.66 9.68 -16.87
N GLU A 12 22.91 9.57 -16.40
CA GLU A 12 23.23 9.17 -15.02
C GLU A 12 22.71 10.19 -13.99
N SER A 13 22.78 11.50 -14.28
CA SER A 13 22.24 12.53 -13.37
C SER A 13 20.72 12.48 -13.24
N ASN A 14 20.00 12.31 -14.35
CA ASN A 14 18.53 12.24 -14.33
C ASN A 14 18.01 10.98 -13.61
N LEU A 15 18.70 9.84 -13.78
CA LEU A 15 18.36 8.61 -13.10
C LEU A 15 18.64 8.71 -11.59
N HIS A 16 19.77 9.31 -11.21
CA HIS A 16 20.11 9.53 -9.80
C HIS A 16 19.11 10.47 -9.11
N GLU A 17 18.70 11.55 -9.78
CA GLU A 17 17.69 12.47 -9.26
C GLU A 17 16.33 11.78 -9.07
N PHE A 18 15.92 10.94 -10.03
CA PHE A 18 14.72 10.11 -9.92
C PHE A 18 14.79 9.21 -8.68
N PHE A 19 15.83 8.39 -8.55
CA PHE A 19 15.96 7.46 -7.41
C PHE A 19 16.10 8.20 -6.08
N SER A 20 16.74 9.37 -6.05
CA SER A 20 16.82 10.21 -4.85
C SER A 20 15.45 10.69 -4.41
N LYS A 21 14.64 11.21 -5.35
CA LYS A 21 13.28 11.69 -5.06
C LYS A 21 12.35 10.53 -4.66
N PHE A 22 12.48 9.39 -5.33
CA PHE A 22 11.75 8.17 -5.00
C PHE A 22 12.12 7.62 -3.61
N ALA A 23 13.42 7.56 -3.28
CA ALA A 23 13.88 7.14 -1.96
C ALA A 23 13.34 8.07 -0.85
N LYS A 24 13.34 9.39 -1.10
CA LYS A 24 12.73 10.37 -0.18
C LYS A 24 11.24 10.11 0.04
N SER A 25 10.49 9.75 -0.99
CA SER A 25 9.07 9.43 -0.83
C SER A 25 8.81 8.15 -0.04
N ILE A 26 9.64 7.13 -0.20
CA ILE A 26 9.52 5.88 0.57
C ILE A 26 9.89 6.10 2.03
N LEU A 27 10.85 6.98 2.30
CA LEU A 27 11.30 7.30 3.66
C LEU A 27 10.14 7.78 4.55
N THR A 28 9.15 8.49 4.00
CA THR A 28 7.95 8.91 4.73
C THR A 28 7.16 7.74 5.30
N PHE A 29 7.00 6.64 4.55
CA PHE A 29 6.35 5.44 5.05
C PHE A 29 7.26 4.66 6.02
N VAL A 30 8.54 4.53 5.68
CA VAL A 30 9.51 3.81 6.54
C VAL A 30 9.60 4.46 7.92
N ALA A 31 9.44 5.78 8.03
CA ALA A 31 9.39 6.50 9.29
C ALA A 31 8.20 6.11 10.19
N LEU A 32 7.12 5.53 9.64
CA LEU A 32 5.96 5.06 10.40
C LEU A 32 6.17 3.66 10.99
N LEU A 33 7.09 2.87 10.42
CA LEU A 33 7.31 1.48 10.82
C LEU A 33 7.77 1.31 12.28
N PRO A 34 8.68 2.16 12.83
CA PRO A 34 9.06 2.07 14.23
C PRO A 34 7.88 2.28 15.18
N ALA A 35 7.00 3.23 14.87
CA ALA A 35 5.81 3.48 15.67
C ALA A 35 4.84 2.29 15.59
N ALA A 36 4.59 1.76 14.40
CA ALA A 36 3.75 0.58 14.21
C ALA A 36 4.29 -0.64 14.98
N GLY A 37 5.59 -0.89 14.90
CA GLY A 37 6.25 -1.97 15.64
C GLY A 37 6.14 -1.82 17.16
N LEU A 38 6.36 -0.60 17.67
CA LEU A 38 6.20 -0.29 19.10
C LEU A 38 4.76 -0.59 19.55
N THR A 39 3.75 -0.13 18.81
CA THR A 39 2.34 -0.33 19.15
C THR A 39 1.95 -1.82 19.14
N ILE A 40 2.45 -2.61 18.17
CA ILE A 40 2.24 -4.07 18.17
C ILE A 40 2.83 -4.69 19.43
N ILE A 41 4.07 -4.34 19.79
CA ILE A 41 4.74 -4.87 20.98
C ILE A 41 3.98 -4.47 22.25
N LEU A 42 3.56 -3.21 22.37
CA LEU A 42 2.78 -2.72 23.50
C LEU A 42 1.44 -3.44 23.64
N GLY A 43 0.72 -3.66 22.54
CA GLY A 43 -0.53 -4.43 22.56
C GLY A 43 -0.33 -5.86 23.05
N LYS A 44 0.72 -6.52 22.57
CA LYS A 44 1.12 -7.87 23.00
C LYS A 44 1.64 -7.97 24.42
N ILE A 45 2.14 -6.88 25.00
CA ILE A 45 2.53 -6.85 26.41
C ILE A 45 1.29 -6.58 27.29
N ILE A 46 0.48 -5.59 26.93
CA ILE A 46 -0.67 -5.13 27.73
C ILE A 46 -1.79 -6.17 27.79
N GLY A 47 -2.03 -6.90 26.70
CA GLY A 47 -3.04 -7.96 26.67
C GLY A 47 -2.81 -9.02 27.76
N PRO A 48 -1.65 -9.69 27.77
CA PRO A 48 -1.30 -10.69 28.77
C PRO A 48 -0.63 -10.13 30.03
N LEU A 49 -0.58 -8.80 30.26
CA LEU A 49 -0.05 -8.26 31.52
C LEU A 49 -0.76 -8.98 32.67
N ARG A 50 0.01 -9.78 33.39
CA ARG A 50 -0.37 -10.72 34.46
C ARG A 50 -0.82 -9.98 35.73
N LEU A 51 -1.63 -8.93 35.58
CA LEU A 51 -2.08 -8.01 36.61
C LEU A 51 -3.45 -8.37 37.21
N GLY A 52 -3.97 -9.56 36.92
CA GLY A 52 -5.21 -9.98 37.54
C GLY A 52 -5.32 -11.48 37.66
N GLN A 53 -5.11 -12.00 38.87
CA GLN A 53 -5.70 -13.25 39.36
C GLN A 53 -7.26 -13.17 39.41
N ILE A 54 -7.88 -12.35 38.56
CA ILE A 54 -9.31 -12.02 38.53
C ILE A 54 -9.79 -12.24 37.09
N LYS A 55 -10.53 -13.33 36.87
CA LYS A 55 -10.97 -13.81 35.55
C LYS A 55 -11.78 -12.79 34.72
N ALA A 56 -12.40 -11.79 35.37
CA ALA A 56 -13.20 -10.77 34.69
C ALA A 56 -12.36 -9.60 34.15
N SER A 57 -11.42 -9.06 34.95
CA SER A 57 -10.56 -7.94 34.54
C SER A 57 -9.58 -8.33 33.44
N ALA A 58 -9.11 -9.58 33.44
CA ALA A 58 -8.23 -10.12 32.41
C ALA A 58 -8.84 -10.07 30.99
N LYS A 59 -10.16 -10.14 30.85
CA LYS A 59 -10.82 -10.06 29.54
C LYS A 59 -10.79 -8.64 28.96
N VAL A 60 -10.89 -7.62 29.82
CA VAL A 60 -10.84 -6.20 29.42
C VAL A 60 -9.42 -5.81 29.00
N PHE A 61 -8.40 -6.20 29.75
CA PHE A 61 -7.00 -5.93 29.38
C PHE A 61 -6.58 -6.64 28.10
N ASN A 62 -7.02 -7.89 27.89
CA ASN A 62 -6.82 -8.60 26.63
C ASN A 62 -7.48 -7.87 25.46
N GLN A 63 -8.70 -7.35 25.63
CA GLN A 63 -9.37 -6.57 24.59
C GLN A 63 -8.61 -5.28 24.27
N ILE A 64 -8.15 -4.55 25.29
CA ILE A 64 -7.36 -3.32 25.10
C ILE A 64 -6.04 -3.63 24.39
N GLY A 65 -5.32 -4.67 24.83
CA GLY A 65 -4.10 -5.13 24.17
C GLY A 65 -4.33 -5.51 22.71
N GLY A 66 -5.43 -6.21 22.41
CA GLY A 66 -5.82 -6.57 21.05
C GLY A 66 -6.17 -5.36 20.16
N VAL A 67 -6.86 -4.35 20.70
CA VAL A 67 -7.12 -3.10 19.97
C VAL A 67 -5.83 -2.36 19.67
N ILE A 68 -4.93 -2.23 20.65
CA ILE A 68 -3.62 -1.59 20.47
C ILE A 68 -2.81 -2.33 19.40
N GLU A 69 -2.74 -3.66 19.48
CA GLU A 69 -2.06 -4.47 18.46
C GLU A 69 -2.66 -4.24 17.05
N THR A 70 -3.99 -4.21 16.93
CA THR A 70 -4.68 -3.97 15.65
C THR A 70 -4.31 -2.61 15.05
N VAL A 71 -4.19 -1.57 15.87
CA VAL A 71 -3.74 -0.24 15.42
C VAL A 71 -2.33 -0.31 14.83
N GLY A 72 -1.42 -1.07 15.45
CA GLY A 72 -0.07 -1.24 14.93
C GLY A 72 -0.03 -1.99 13.59
N TRP A 73 -0.89 -3.00 13.41
CA TRP A 73 -1.02 -3.71 12.13
C TRP A 73 -1.61 -2.86 11.00
N ALA A 74 -2.39 -1.81 11.30
CA ALA A 74 -3.02 -0.97 10.29
C ALA A 74 -2.01 -0.36 9.30
N ALA A 75 -0.81 0.03 9.76
CA ALA A 75 0.23 0.57 8.87
C ALA A 75 0.73 -0.45 7.82
N PHE A 76 0.70 -1.74 8.15
CA PHE A 76 1.08 -2.81 7.24
C PHE A 76 -0.09 -3.24 6.35
N SER A 77 -1.29 -3.36 6.93
CA SER A 77 -2.50 -3.75 6.20
C SER A 77 -2.89 -2.76 5.10
N HIS A 78 -2.63 -1.47 5.32
CA HIS A 78 -3.00 -0.38 4.40
C HIS A 78 -1.78 0.19 3.65
N MET A 79 -0.69 -0.60 3.52
CA MET A 79 0.56 -0.13 2.93
C MET A 79 0.38 0.44 1.51
N GLY A 80 -0.45 -0.19 0.66
CA GLY A 80 -0.68 0.28 -0.70
C GLY A 80 -1.20 1.72 -0.74
N LEU A 81 -2.21 2.02 0.08
CA LEU A 81 -2.74 3.37 0.20
C LEU A 81 -1.69 4.36 0.76
N LEU A 82 -0.97 3.96 1.80
CA LEU A 82 0.05 4.81 2.43
C LEU A 82 1.21 5.13 1.47
N PHE A 83 1.65 4.17 0.66
CA PHE A 83 2.64 4.39 -0.39
C PHE A 83 2.12 5.33 -1.49
N ALA A 84 0.87 5.17 -1.93
CA ALA A 84 0.26 6.07 -2.90
C ALA A 84 0.26 7.52 -2.39
N VAL A 85 -0.17 7.74 -1.15
CA VAL A 85 -0.23 9.07 -0.51
C VAL A 85 1.18 9.68 -0.37
N ALA A 86 2.16 8.92 0.09
CA ALA A 86 3.53 9.38 0.33
C ALA A 86 4.26 9.76 -0.97
N ILE A 87 4.14 8.92 -2.00
CA ILE A 87 4.71 9.17 -3.33
C ILE A 87 3.96 10.31 -4.00
N GLY A 88 2.63 10.30 -3.93
CA GLY A 88 1.77 11.33 -4.48
C GLY A 88 2.16 12.74 -4.02
N GLY A 89 2.35 12.90 -2.72
CA GLY A 89 2.73 14.17 -2.09
C GLY A 89 4.16 14.60 -2.46
N THR A 90 5.14 13.70 -2.33
CA THR A 90 6.54 14.03 -2.66
C THR A 90 6.70 14.38 -4.15
N TRP A 91 5.96 13.68 -5.01
CA TRP A 91 6.06 13.85 -6.45
C TRP A 91 5.36 15.12 -6.95
N SER A 92 4.35 15.61 -6.22
CA SER A 92 3.62 16.86 -6.50
C SER A 92 4.25 18.13 -5.89
N LYS A 93 5.54 18.08 -5.51
CA LYS A 93 6.26 19.16 -4.82
C LYS A 93 5.66 19.45 -3.42
N ASN A 94 5.29 18.40 -2.69
CA ASN A 94 4.68 18.46 -1.36
C ASN A 94 3.33 19.20 -1.32
N ARG A 95 2.59 19.18 -2.44
CA ARG A 95 1.23 19.71 -2.50
C ARG A 95 0.22 18.65 -2.08
N TYR A 96 -0.61 18.97 -1.09
CA TYR A 96 -1.64 18.07 -0.56
C TYR A 96 -2.55 17.48 -1.64
N GLY A 97 -2.85 18.25 -2.70
CA GLY A 97 -3.66 17.79 -3.82
C GLY A 97 -3.07 16.59 -4.58
N GLY A 98 -1.74 16.45 -4.63
CA GLY A 98 -1.10 15.30 -5.27
C GLY A 98 -1.23 14.02 -4.45
N SER A 99 -1.16 14.10 -3.12
CA SER A 99 -1.45 12.97 -2.23
C SER A 99 -2.89 12.51 -2.37
N PHE A 100 -3.85 13.45 -2.46
CA PHE A 100 -5.25 13.12 -2.66
C PHE A 100 -5.50 12.47 -4.03
N ALA A 101 -4.94 13.04 -5.10
CA ALA A 101 -5.06 12.47 -6.45
C ALA A 101 -4.47 11.05 -6.53
N ALA A 102 -3.33 10.81 -5.87
CA ALA A 102 -2.73 9.49 -5.78
C ALA A 102 -3.58 8.48 -4.99
N ALA A 103 -4.11 8.87 -3.83
CA ALA A 103 -5.02 8.02 -3.05
C ALA A 103 -6.26 7.65 -3.86
N PHE A 104 -6.87 8.64 -4.52
CA PHE A 104 -8.03 8.42 -5.37
C PHE A 104 -7.72 7.49 -6.55
N ALA A 105 -6.56 7.68 -7.19
CA ALA A 105 -6.12 6.81 -8.26
C ALA A 105 -5.89 5.36 -7.77
N TYR A 106 -5.40 5.18 -6.55
CA TYR A 106 -5.30 3.86 -5.91
C TYR A 106 -6.67 3.20 -5.70
N PHE A 107 -7.68 3.94 -5.21
CA PHE A 107 -9.04 3.40 -5.12
C PHE A 107 -9.64 3.00 -6.47
N ILE A 108 -9.36 3.78 -7.53
CA ILE A 108 -9.76 3.41 -8.90
C ILE A 108 -9.07 2.10 -9.32
N LEU A 109 -7.77 1.94 -9.03
CA LEU A 109 -7.06 0.69 -9.32
C LEU A 109 -7.73 -0.51 -8.65
N LEU A 110 -8.12 -0.39 -7.38
CA LEU A 110 -8.83 -1.46 -6.65
C LEU A 110 -10.19 -1.76 -7.29
N ALA A 111 -10.97 -0.74 -7.65
CA ALA A 111 -12.28 -0.91 -8.26
C ALA A 111 -12.20 -1.57 -9.66
N VAL A 112 -11.23 -1.15 -10.46
CA VAL A 112 -10.97 -1.76 -11.78
C VAL A 112 -10.45 -3.20 -11.60
N GLY A 113 -9.51 -3.42 -10.69
CA GLY A 113 -8.99 -4.76 -10.39
C GLY A 113 -10.04 -5.74 -9.88
N SER A 114 -11.11 -5.26 -9.26
CA SER A 114 -12.25 -6.06 -8.81
C SER A 114 -13.18 -6.49 -9.95
N SER A 115 -13.41 -5.59 -10.92
CA SER A 115 -14.44 -5.76 -11.96
C SER A 115 -13.92 -6.33 -13.29
N MET A 116 -12.61 -6.25 -13.53
CA MET A 116 -12.02 -6.63 -14.83
C MET A 116 -11.92 -8.15 -15.07
N PHE A 117 -11.95 -8.98 -14.03
CA PHE A 117 -11.71 -10.41 -14.14
C PHE A 117 -13.01 -11.21 -14.17
N ILE A 118 -13.16 -12.06 -15.18
CA ILE A 118 -14.25 -13.02 -15.26
C ILE A 118 -13.99 -14.11 -14.22
N THR A 119 -14.99 -14.37 -13.37
CA THR A 119 -14.95 -15.42 -12.35
C THR A 119 -15.91 -16.56 -12.69
N ARG A 120 -15.60 -17.77 -12.22
CA ARG A 120 -16.47 -18.94 -12.25
C ARG A 120 -16.36 -19.70 -10.95
N THR A 121 -17.42 -20.41 -10.59
CA THR A 121 -17.41 -21.34 -9.46
C THR A 121 -17.31 -22.76 -10.00
N THR A 122 -16.37 -23.53 -9.47
CA THR A 122 -16.25 -24.96 -9.79
C THR A 122 -17.33 -25.77 -9.08
N GLU A 123 -17.57 -27.01 -9.52
CA GLU A 123 -18.51 -27.93 -8.85
C GLU A 123 -18.10 -28.22 -7.39
N ALA A 124 -16.81 -28.08 -7.06
CA ALA A 124 -16.26 -28.20 -5.71
C ALA A 124 -16.47 -26.93 -4.85
N GLY A 125 -17.13 -25.89 -5.37
CA GLY A 125 -17.35 -24.62 -4.68
C GLY A 125 -16.17 -23.65 -4.72
N GLU A 126 -15.04 -24.02 -5.34
CA GLU A 126 -13.89 -23.12 -5.46
C GLU A 126 -14.17 -22.01 -6.49
N ILE A 127 -13.90 -20.75 -6.12
CA ILE A 127 -13.95 -19.61 -7.04
C ILE A 127 -12.63 -19.53 -7.81
N GLN A 128 -12.73 -19.49 -9.13
CA GLN A 128 -11.61 -19.32 -10.04
C GLN A 128 -11.82 -18.07 -10.89
N PHE A 129 -10.72 -17.45 -11.33
CA PHE A 129 -10.76 -16.35 -12.28
C PHE A 129 -9.99 -16.73 -13.56
N LEU A 130 -10.38 -16.13 -14.69
CA LEU A 130 -9.66 -16.31 -15.94
C LEU A 130 -8.41 -15.42 -15.94
N ASN A 131 -7.24 -16.03 -15.97
CA ASN A 131 -5.99 -15.31 -16.17
C ASN A 131 -5.81 -15.02 -17.66
N TYR A 132 -6.04 -13.77 -18.09
CA TYR A 132 -5.94 -13.37 -19.49
C TYR A 132 -4.53 -13.54 -20.09
N ILE A 133 -3.48 -13.49 -19.26
CA ILE A 133 -2.09 -13.64 -19.73
C ILE A 133 -1.76 -15.11 -19.98
N LEU A 134 -2.21 -15.99 -19.09
CA LEU A 134 -1.91 -17.42 -19.14
C LEU A 134 -2.97 -18.25 -19.87
N GLY A 135 -4.11 -17.64 -20.22
CA GLY A 135 -5.22 -18.29 -20.91
C GLY A 135 -5.87 -19.43 -20.10
N ARG A 136 -5.70 -19.44 -18.77
CA ARG A 136 -6.16 -20.53 -17.90
C ARG A 136 -6.87 -20.02 -16.66
N TRP A 137 -7.66 -20.90 -16.07
CA TRP A 137 -8.38 -20.62 -14.83
C TRP A 137 -7.49 -20.87 -13.63
N GLU A 138 -7.43 -19.89 -12.75
CA GLU A 138 -6.59 -19.91 -11.55
C GLU A 138 -7.43 -19.69 -10.30
N LYS A 139 -6.96 -20.19 -9.16
CA LYS A 139 -7.67 -20.04 -7.88
C LYS A 139 -7.69 -18.57 -7.46
N HIS A 140 -8.88 -18.08 -7.15
CA HIS A 140 -9.10 -16.68 -6.75
C HIS A 140 -8.31 -16.31 -5.48
N GLU A 141 -8.28 -17.19 -4.48
CA GLU A 141 -7.66 -16.96 -3.17
C GLU A 141 -6.14 -16.69 -3.21
N LEU A 142 -5.45 -17.17 -4.26
CA LEU A 142 -4.01 -16.97 -4.41
C LEU A 142 -3.66 -15.55 -4.89
N PHE A 143 -4.55 -14.94 -5.68
CA PHE A 143 -4.28 -13.68 -6.37
C PHE A 143 -5.10 -12.51 -5.84
N PHE A 144 -6.25 -12.78 -5.23
CA PHE A 144 -7.15 -11.75 -4.73
C PHE A 144 -7.04 -11.62 -3.22
N SER A 145 -7.26 -10.41 -2.74
CA SER A 145 -7.40 -10.10 -1.33
C SER A 145 -8.25 -8.86 -1.14
N SER A 146 -8.92 -8.79 0.01
CA SER A 146 -9.63 -7.58 0.42
C SER A 146 -8.62 -6.48 0.73
N GLN A 147 -8.65 -5.40 -0.03
CA GLN A 147 -7.82 -4.20 0.14
C GLN A 147 -8.77 -3.01 0.24
N GLU A 148 -8.69 -2.25 1.34
CA GLU A 148 -9.58 -1.11 1.61
C GLU A 148 -11.08 -1.41 1.48
N GLY A 149 -11.48 -2.66 1.77
CA GLY A 149 -12.88 -3.12 1.66
C GLY A 149 -13.29 -3.57 0.25
N VAL A 150 -12.39 -3.57 -0.73
CA VAL A 150 -12.64 -4.02 -2.11
C VAL A 150 -11.88 -5.33 -2.36
N MET A 151 -12.61 -6.37 -2.80
CA MET A 151 -11.98 -7.61 -3.27
C MET A 151 -11.37 -7.40 -4.66
N SER A 152 -10.06 -7.31 -4.74
CA SER A 152 -9.32 -7.06 -5.98
C SER A 152 -8.04 -7.89 -6.02
N ILE A 153 -7.32 -7.87 -7.15
CA ILE A 153 -5.98 -8.45 -7.22
C ILE A 153 -5.10 -7.83 -6.14
N ARG A 154 -4.30 -8.65 -5.48
CA ARG A 154 -3.32 -8.21 -4.49
C ARG A 154 -2.28 -7.32 -5.15
N TYR A 155 -2.39 -6.01 -4.92
CA TYR A 155 -1.46 -5.02 -5.46
C TYR A 155 -0.46 -4.56 -4.40
N ASP A 156 -0.85 -4.61 -3.12
CA ASP A 156 0.01 -4.28 -1.98
C ASP A 156 0.73 -2.93 -2.16
N ALA A 157 1.95 -2.79 -1.63
CA ALA A 157 2.78 -1.60 -1.80
C ALA A 157 3.04 -1.26 -3.28
N ILE A 158 3.11 -2.25 -4.17
CA ILE A 158 3.44 -2.04 -5.59
C ILE A 158 2.35 -1.24 -6.30
N GLY A 159 1.08 -1.59 -6.11
CA GLY A 159 -0.03 -0.80 -6.64
C GLY A 159 -0.04 0.62 -6.10
N GLY A 160 0.25 0.76 -4.81
CA GLY A 160 0.43 2.06 -4.17
C GLY A 160 1.50 2.93 -4.85
N ILE A 161 2.67 2.36 -5.09
CA ILE A 161 3.79 3.05 -5.74
C ILE A 161 3.40 3.54 -7.13
N ILE A 162 2.83 2.66 -7.95
CA ILE A 162 2.44 2.97 -9.33
C ILE A 162 1.37 4.07 -9.34
N MET A 163 0.30 3.91 -8.56
CA MET A 163 -0.78 4.90 -8.52
C MET A 163 -0.37 6.21 -7.86
N GLY A 164 0.62 6.17 -6.97
CA GLY A 164 1.32 7.34 -6.44
C GLY A 164 1.90 8.22 -7.54
N PHE A 165 2.67 7.62 -8.45
CA PHE A 165 3.23 8.33 -9.60
C PHE A 165 2.16 8.78 -10.59
N VAL A 166 1.20 7.92 -10.91
CA VAL A 166 0.12 8.24 -11.86
C VAL A 166 -0.70 9.41 -11.36
N GLY A 167 -1.19 9.36 -10.12
CA GLY A 167 -2.00 10.42 -9.53
C GLY A 167 -1.26 11.75 -9.41
N ALA A 168 0.01 11.72 -8.98
CA ALA A 168 0.82 12.94 -8.93
C ALA A 168 1.12 13.53 -10.32
N THR A 169 1.34 12.68 -11.32
CA THR A 169 1.60 13.13 -12.70
C THR A 169 0.36 13.80 -13.28
N ILE A 170 -0.82 13.20 -13.09
CA ILE A 170 -2.10 13.81 -13.49
C ILE A 170 -2.29 15.14 -12.78
N TYR A 171 -2.08 15.19 -11.46
CA TYR A 171 -2.18 16.42 -10.67
C TYR A 171 -1.23 17.52 -11.19
N ASN A 172 0.03 17.18 -11.48
CA ASN A 172 1.02 18.13 -11.97
C ASN A 172 0.65 18.71 -13.34
N ASN A 173 0.01 17.92 -14.21
CA ASN A 173 -0.38 18.34 -15.55
C ASN A 173 -1.70 19.13 -15.58
N VAL A 174 -2.66 18.79 -14.71
CA VAL A 174 -4.03 19.34 -14.77
C VAL A 174 -4.24 20.50 -13.79
N LEU A 175 -3.64 20.45 -12.60
CA LEU A 175 -3.95 21.33 -11.46
C LEU A 175 -2.81 22.29 -11.10
N GLN A 176 -1.74 22.36 -11.89
CA GLN A 176 -0.67 23.38 -11.74
C GLN A 176 -0.71 24.49 -12.80
N LEU A 177 -1.89 24.81 -13.33
CA LEU A 177 -2.18 26.17 -13.82
C LEU A 177 -2.23 27.12 -12.61
#